data_AF-L0AB04-F1
#
_entry.id   AF-L0AB04-F1
#
_cell.length_a   1.000
_cell.length_b   1.000
_cell.length_c   1.000
_cell.angle_alpha   90.00
_cell.angle_beta   90.00
_cell.angle_gamma   90.00
#
_symmetry.space_group_name_H-M   'P 1'
#
loop_
_entity.id
_entity.type
_entity.pdbx_description
1 polymer ?
#
loop_
_entity_poly.entity_id
_entity_poly.type
_entity_poly.pdbx_seq_one_letter_code
_entity_poly.pdbx_strand_id
1 'polypeptide(L)'
;MSPKRIVKKYFIILVIISASLAIIGLLHGNLTNITKAQTVSAVPQIIAYKITGSANLKDPGSESFWSQIPWTVIPLSANVPGGGHTSQIMVKAAWNGTYLFVLLTWNVTKPSHHLSSVFSLGGGPFGYPPLWYNQSSNSYVVAPPRVDEETIVKSYYVNSTYYSQDRVAMMWYLGGQSGTPNDCMVVGASNGGALAAGGAANIWDFMMGATWNGTQLVSPALGMSPVPEYTYYNWWNHNVSFTGVNYQAPPTGFALNLYTNASNLYEVGLGTGLFYTDVDTNHTNPFDVLAGAYNTSHTWVVEMARQMGYVPGAGQYEVNLTPGSTYDVAFAVWQGYLGENAFIKSISTFVPLVISNSSPTTTTSPVTSTVNMTLVYTEVSAIVIMVVAAVILYFALRKG
;
A
#
# COMPACT_ATOMS: atom_id res chain seq x y z
N MET A 1 -8.26 -41.45 52.26
CA MET A 1 -8.29 -39.96 52.24
C MET A 1 -9.73 -39.54 52.59
N SER A 2 -9.95 -38.67 53.58
CA SER A 2 -11.32 -38.30 54.03
C SER A 2 -12.14 -37.68 52.88
N PRO A 3 -13.46 -37.95 52.77
CA PRO A 3 -14.35 -37.36 51.75
C PRO A 3 -14.23 -35.83 51.68
N LYS A 4 -14.05 -35.17 52.84
CA LYS A 4 -13.84 -33.72 52.93
C LYS A 4 -12.54 -33.24 52.27
N ARG A 5 -11.46 -34.06 52.30
CA ARG A 5 -10.20 -33.74 51.61
C ARG A 5 -10.30 -33.93 50.09
N ILE A 6 -11.12 -34.89 49.64
CA ILE A 6 -11.37 -35.15 48.22
C ILE A 6 -12.20 -34.01 47.61
N VAL A 7 -13.28 -33.60 48.28
CA VAL A 7 -14.14 -32.47 47.84
C VAL A 7 -13.37 -31.15 47.81
N LYS A 8 -12.52 -30.88 48.81
CA LYS A 8 -11.67 -29.68 48.82
C LYS A 8 -10.68 -29.66 47.65
N LYS A 9 -10.13 -30.82 47.27
CA LYS A 9 -9.18 -30.95 46.16
C LYS A 9 -9.85 -30.70 44.81
N TYR A 10 -11.05 -31.25 44.59
CA TYR A 10 -11.81 -31.01 43.35
C TYR A 10 -12.37 -29.60 43.25
N PHE A 11 -12.77 -28.99 44.37
CA PHE A 11 -13.20 -27.58 44.38
C PHE A 11 -12.07 -26.63 43.97
N ILE A 12 -10.86 -26.85 44.48
CA ILE A 12 -9.69 -26.05 44.10
C ILE A 12 -9.35 -26.24 42.61
N ILE A 13 -9.41 -27.48 42.10
CA ILE A 13 -9.18 -27.76 40.67
C ILE A 13 -10.23 -27.05 39.80
N LEU A 14 -11.51 -27.07 40.19
CA LEU A 14 -12.57 -26.40 39.45
C LEU A 14 -12.40 -24.88 39.44
N VAL A 15 -12.03 -24.27 40.57
CA VAL A 15 -11.75 -22.83 40.67
C VAL A 15 -10.55 -22.45 39.81
N ILE A 16 -9.50 -23.28 39.79
CA ILE A 16 -8.33 -23.05 38.93
C ILE A 16 -8.72 -23.14 37.46
N ILE A 17 -9.49 -24.15 37.05
CA ILE A 17 -9.95 -24.29 35.65
C ILE A 17 -10.82 -23.09 35.25
N SER A 18 -11.75 -22.65 36.11
CA SER A 18 -12.58 -21.47 35.85
C SER A 18 -11.76 -20.17 35.77
N ALA A 19 -10.76 -20.01 36.63
CA ALA A 19 -9.85 -18.85 36.59
C ALA A 19 -8.95 -18.89 35.35
N SER A 20 -8.46 -20.07 34.95
CA SER A 20 -7.68 -20.26 33.74
C SER A 20 -8.51 -19.98 32.48
N LEU A 21 -9.78 -20.42 32.44
CA LEU A 21 -10.71 -20.10 31.35
C LEU A 21 -11.05 -18.61 31.30
N ALA A 22 -11.17 -17.93 32.44
CA ALA A 22 -11.37 -16.47 32.49
C ALA A 22 -10.12 -15.70 32.01
N ILE A 23 -8.92 -16.15 32.38
CA ILE A 23 -7.65 -15.57 31.89
C ILE A 23 -7.46 -15.85 30.40
N ILE A 24 -7.80 -17.05 29.92
CA ILE A 24 -7.86 -17.38 28.48
C ILE A 24 -8.88 -16.47 27.79
N GLY A 25 -10.07 -16.24 28.37
CA GLY A 25 -11.06 -15.30 27.85
C GLY A 25 -10.60 -13.84 27.85
N LEU A 26 -9.76 -13.41 28.79
CA LEU A 26 -9.15 -12.07 28.84
C LEU A 26 -7.97 -11.92 27.86
N LEU A 27 -7.17 -12.99 27.68
CA LEU A 27 -6.09 -13.04 26.70
C LEU A 27 -6.64 -13.15 25.27
N HIS A 28 -7.72 -13.92 25.07
CA HIS A 28 -8.43 -14.01 23.79
C HIS A 28 -9.36 -12.81 23.57
N GLY A 29 -9.90 -12.19 24.62
CA GLY A 29 -10.67 -10.94 24.56
C GLY A 29 -9.86 -9.75 24.07
N ASN A 30 -8.54 -9.78 24.31
CA ASN A 30 -7.59 -8.85 23.71
C ASN A 30 -7.14 -9.26 22.29
N LEU A 31 -7.32 -10.52 21.89
CA LEU A 31 -7.13 -10.99 20.50
C LEU A 31 -8.38 -10.77 19.62
N THR A 32 -9.58 -10.68 20.21
CA THR A 32 -10.84 -10.51 19.47
C THR A 32 -11.16 -9.06 19.11
N ASN A 33 -10.29 -8.10 19.44
CA ASN A 33 -10.20 -6.84 18.70
C ASN A 33 -9.65 -7.03 17.26
N ILE A 34 -9.37 -8.26 16.83
CA ILE A 34 -9.03 -8.63 15.45
C ILE A 34 -10.02 -9.67 14.90
N THR A 35 -11.32 -9.42 15.08
CA THR A 35 -12.29 -9.89 14.09
C THR A 35 -13.23 -8.73 13.81
N LYS A 36 -12.81 -7.87 12.88
CA LYS A 36 -13.72 -6.95 12.18
C LYS A 36 -14.96 -7.77 11.85
N ALA A 37 -16.11 -7.38 12.39
CA ALA A 37 -17.38 -8.02 12.10
C ALA A 37 -17.54 -8.07 10.58
N GLN A 38 -17.36 -9.26 10.02
CA GLN A 38 -17.49 -9.55 8.60
C GLN A 38 -18.98 -9.70 8.35
N THR A 39 -19.71 -8.58 8.37
CA THR A 39 -20.87 -8.45 7.49
C THR A 39 -20.29 -8.56 6.08
N VAL A 40 -20.87 -9.46 5.28
CA VAL A 40 -20.52 -9.75 3.88
C VAL A 40 -20.05 -8.46 3.20
N SER A 41 -18.72 -8.28 3.12
CA SER A 41 -18.16 -6.95 2.92
C SER A 41 -18.48 -6.51 1.50
N ALA A 42 -19.32 -5.48 1.39
CA ALA A 42 -19.41 -4.73 0.15
C ALA A 42 -17.97 -4.39 -0.28
N VAL A 43 -17.64 -4.63 -1.55
CA VAL A 43 -16.36 -4.21 -2.13
C VAL A 43 -16.20 -2.73 -1.80
N PRO A 44 -15.10 -2.31 -1.15
CA PRO A 44 -14.95 -0.91 -0.75
C PRO A 44 -15.01 -0.03 -1.99
N GLN A 45 -15.81 1.04 -1.95
CA GLN A 45 -15.95 1.99 -3.05
C GLN A 45 -15.29 3.31 -2.67
N ILE A 46 -14.44 3.82 -3.55
CA ILE A 46 -13.81 5.14 -3.41
C ILE A 46 -14.71 6.16 -4.11
N ILE A 47 -14.98 7.28 -3.44
CA ILE A 47 -15.72 8.40 -4.03
C ILE A 47 -14.78 9.59 -4.13
N ALA A 48 -14.53 10.05 -5.35
CA ALA A 48 -13.86 11.31 -5.62
C ALA A 48 -14.90 12.45 -5.62
N TYR A 49 -14.99 13.17 -4.52
CA TYR A 49 -15.98 14.24 -4.35
C TYR A 49 -15.59 15.53 -5.09
N LYS A 50 -16.59 16.27 -5.57
CA LYS A 50 -16.39 17.59 -6.17
C LYS A 50 -16.11 18.63 -5.08
N ILE A 51 -14.94 19.25 -5.10
CA ILE A 51 -14.50 20.26 -4.13
C ILE A 51 -14.24 21.61 -4.79
N THR A 52 -14.09 22.64 -3.95
CA THR A 52 -13.52 23.94 -4.34
C THR A 52 -12.12 24.05 -3.74
N GLY A 53 -11.12 24.37 -4.57
CA GLY A 53 -9.72 24.44 -4.16
C GLY A 53 -8.81 23.59 -5.05
N SER A 54 -7.55 23.42 -4.64
CA SER A 54 -6.53 22.65 -5.35
C SER A 54 -5.70 21.85 -4.34
N ALA A 55 -5.07 20.76 -4.79
CA ALA A 55 -4.09 20.02 -4.01
C ALA A 55 -2.92 20.92 -3.55
N ASN A 56 -2.41 20.67 -2.34
CA ASN A 56 -1.17 21.26 -1.85
C ASN A 56 -0.07 20.20 -1.84
N LEU A 57 0.55 19.98 -3.00
CA LEU A 57 1.60 18.96 -3.15
C LEU A 57 2.88 19.26 -2.35
N LYS A 58 3.00 20.44 -1.74
CA LYS A 58 4.10 20.75 -0.80
C LYS A 58 3.80 20.33 0.63
N ASP A 59 2.52 20.18 0.98
CA ASP A 59 2.04 19.71 2.28
C ASP A 59 0.83 18.78 2.07
N PRO A 60 1.07 17.54 1.59
CA PRO A 60 0.01 16.59 1.25
C PRO A 60 -1.07 16.44 2.32
N GLY A 61 -2.33 16.55 1.95
CA GLY A 61 -3.44 16.37 2.88
C GLY A 61 -3.74 17.57 3.80
N SER A 62 -2.99 18.68 3.69
CA SER A 62 -3.18 19.87 4.54
C SER A 62 -4.48 20.64 4.24
N GLU A 63 -4.99 20.50 3.02
CA GLU A 63 -6.15 21.26 2.55
C GLU A 63 -7.42 20.92 3.34
N SER A 64 -8.17 21.96 3.71
CA SER A 64 -9.31 21.81 4.63
C SER A 64 -10.41 20.88 4.10
N PHE A 65 -10.59 20.78 2.77
CA PHE A 65 -11.58 19.89 2.17
C PHE A 65 -11.30 18.40 2.45
N TRP A 66 -10.04 18.02 2.71
CA TRP A 66 -9.71 16.63 3.06
C TRP A 66 -10.38 16.19 4.36
N SER A 67 -10.61 17.10 5.31
CA SER A 67 -11.31 16.78 6.56
C SER A 67 -12.77 16.35 6.37
N GLN A 68 -13.38 16.71 5.24
CA GLN A 68 -14.78 16.43 4.92
C GLN A 68 -14.96 15.13 4.12
N ILE A 69 -13.87 14.56 3.63
CA ILE A 69 -13.88 13.34 2.82
C ILE A 69 -13.50 12.17 3.74
N PRO A 70 -14.31 11.11 3.83
CA PRO A 70 -13.97 9.94 4.63
C PRO A 70 -12.84 9.13 4.00
N TRP A 71 -12.01 8.51 4.83
CA TRP A 71 -11.04 7.53 4.38
C TRP A 71 -11.76 6.25 3.92
N THR A 72 -11.45 5.79 2.71
CA THR A 72 -11.80 4.45 2.25
C THR A 72 -10.66 3.50 2.60
N VAL A 73 -10.93 2.44 3.35
CA VAL A 73 -9.92 1.45 3.73
C VAL A 73 -9.90 0.34 2.69
N ILE A 74 -8.78 0.20 1.98
CA ILE A 74 -8.58 -0.84 0.97
C ILE A 74 -7.69 -1.92 1.56
N PRO A 75 -8.17 -3.17 1.71
CA PRO A 75 -7.35 -4.27 2.20
C PRO A 75 -6.26 -4.62 1.18
N LEU A 76 -5.07 -4.96 1.68
CA LEU A 76 -3.94 -5.42 0.90
C LEU A 76 -3.54 -6.83 1.35
N SER A 77 -3.06 -7.64 0.41
CA SER A 77 -2.50 -8.96 0.65
C SER A 77 -1.14 -9.11 -0.02
N ALA A 78 -0.35 -10.07 0.45
CA ALA A 78 0.89 -10.41 -0.21
C ALA A 78 0.62 -10.91 -1.64
N ASN A 79 1.33 -10.38 -2.63
CA ASN A 79 1.28 -10.92 -4.00
C ASN A 79 2.08 -12.22 -4.14
N VAL A 80 3.16 -12.36 -3.38
CA VAL A 80 4.05 -13.55 -3.30
C VAL A 80 4.56 -13.69 -1.86
N PRO A 81 5.10 -14.86 -1.46
CA PRO A 81 5.75 -15.01 -0.16
C PRO A 81 6.82 -13.93 0.08
N GLY A 82 6.84 -13.35 1.28
CA GLY A 82 7.73 -12.23 1.62
C GLY A 82 7.16 -10.84 1.32
N GLY A 83 6.01 -10.73 0.63
CA GLY A 83 5.23 -9.49 0.52
C GLY A 83 4.15 -9.38 1.60
N GLY A 84 3.28 -8.37 1.49
CA GLY A 84 2.11 -8.21 2.36
C GLY A 84 2.41 -7.55 3.70
N HIS A 85 3.52 -6.83 3.84
CA HIS A 85 3.89 -6.17 5.08
C HIS A 85 2.98 -4.97 5.40
N THR A 86 2.31 -4.43 4.37
CA THR A 86 1.23 -3.46 4.52
C THR A 86 -0.10 -4.18 4.38
N SER A 87 -0.93 -4.18 5.44
CA SER A 87 -2.21 -4.89 5.45
C SER A 87 -3.38 -4.10 4.84
N GLN A 88 -3.24 -2.78 4.74
CA GLN A 88 -4.25 -1.90 4.16
C GLN A 88 -3.63 -0.56 3.73
N ILE A 89 -4.23 0.05 2.71
CA ILE A 89 -4.01 1.46 2.33
C ILE A 89 -5.31 2.24 2.53
N MET A 90 -5.20 3.46 3.04
CA MET A 90 -6.34 4.36 3.18
C MET A 90 -6.31 5.38 2.04
N VAL A 91 -7.45 5.58 1.40
CA VAL A 91 -7.59 6.41 0.21
C VAL A 91 -8.68 7.47 0.41
N LYS A 92 -8.37 8.72 0.06
CA LYS A 92 -9.36 9.76 -0.22
C LYS A 92 -9.18 10.21 -1.66
N ALA A 93 -10.26 10.62 -2.30
CA ALA A 93 -10.21 11.22 -3.61
C ALA A 93 -11.10 12.47 -3.68
N ALA A 94 -10.70 13.44 -4.48
CA ALA A 94 -11.43 14.67 -4.72
C ALA A 94 -11.16 15.16 -6.14
N TRP A 95 -12.01 16.03 -6.68
CA TRP A 95 -11.73 16.71 -7.94
C TRP A 95 -12.33 18.13 -7.94
N ASN A 96 -11.73 19.06 -8.67
CA ASN A 96 -12.11 20.48 -8.63
C ASN A 96 -12.67 21.05 -9.95
N GLY A 97 -12.94 20.20 -10.93
CA GLY A 97 -13.26 20.61 -12.30
C GLY A 97 -12.11 20.38 -13.28
N THR A 98 -10.87 20.62 -12.83
CA THR A 98 -9.68 20.59 -13.68
C THR A 98 -8.76 19.42 -13.35
N TYR A 99 -8.64 19.05 -12.08
CA TYR A 99 -7.77 17.98 -11.61
C TYR A 99 -8.54 16.97 -10.75
N LEU A 100 -8.15 15.71 -10.86
CA LEU A 100 -8.39 14.68 -9.86
C LEU A 100 -7.23 14.71 -8.86
N PHE A 101 -7.56 14.57 -7.58
CA PHE A 101 -6.63 14.44 -6.46
C PHE A 101 -6.88 13.12 -5.76
N VAL A 102 -5.81 12.39 -5.43
CA VAL A 102 -5.86 11.16 -4.66
C VAL A 102 -4.88 11.29 -3.50
N LEU A 103 -5.39 11.20 -2.27
CA LEU A 103 -4.60 11.20 -1.06
C LEU A 103 -4.53 9.76 -0.53
N LEU A 104 -3.31 9.27 -0.38
CA LEU A 104 -2.97 7.91 0.01
C LEU A 104 -2.23 7.94 1.33
N THR A 105 -2.55 7.02 2.22
CA THR A 105 -1.75 6.82 3.44
C THR A 105 -1.74 5.36 3.87
N TRP A 106 -0.60 4.92 4.40
CA TRP A 106 -0.44 3.59 4.96
C TRP A 106 0.51 3.62 6.16
N ASN A 107 0.36 2.63 7.03
CA ASN A 107 1.28 2.43 8.12
C ASN A 107 2.56 1.79 7.60
N VAL A 108 3.69 2.30 8.07
CA VAL A 108 5.02 1.76 7.78
C VAL A 108 5.70 1.39 9.07
N THR A 109 6.38 0.25 9.11
CA THR A 109 7.13 -0.17 10.30
C THR A 109 8.33 0.75 10.54
N LYS A 110 9.00 1.11 9.43
CA LYS A 110 10.07 2.08 9.37
C LYS A 110 10.21 2.55 7.93
N PRO A 111 10.14 3.86 7.64
CA PRO A 111 10.38 4.37 6.31
C PRO A 111 11.75 3.92 5.82
N SER A 112 11.80 3.37 4.62
CA SER A 112 13.08 3.24 3.94
C SER A 112 13.50 4.60 3.42
N HIS A 113 14.76 4.97 3.67
CA HIS A 113 15.42 6.10 3.02
C HIS A 113 16.63 5.61 2.22
N HIS A 114 16.60 4.36 1.76
CA HIS A 114 17.64 3.76 0.95
C HIS A 114 17.22 3.72 -0.51
N LEU A 115 18.08 4.22 -1.39
CA LEU A 115 17.99 3.89 -2.81
C LEU A 115 18.65 2.52 -2.96
N SER A 116 17.99 1.60 -3.65
CA SER A 116 18.51 0.23 -3.74
C SER A 116 18.11 -0.47 -5.00
N SER A 117 19.00 -1.38 -5.39
CA SER A 117 19.07 -2.03 -6.68
C SER A 117 17.97 -3.01 -6.98
N VAL A 118 17.31 -3.55 -5.97
CA VAL A 118 16.37 -4.66 -6.18
C VAL A 118 15.17 -4.28 -7.03
N PHE A 119 14.98 -2.97 -7.27
CA PHE A 119 14.63 -2.37 -8.55
C PHE A 119 15.15 -0.91 -8.58
N SER A 120 16.46 -0.69 -8.44
CA SER A 120 17.06 0.59 -8.88
C SER A 120 17.06 0.48 -10.39
N LEU A 121 15.89 0.68 -10.96
CA LEU A 121 15.63 0.52 -12.38
C LEU A 121 16.53 1.54 -13.09
N GLY A 122 17.74 1.15 -13.52
CA GLY A 122 18.60 1.85 -14.48
C GLY A 122 18.88 3.36 -14.36
N GLY A 123 18.45 4.05 -13.31
CA GLY A 123 18.23 5.51 -13.36
C GLY A 123 18.52 6.26 -12.06
N GLY A 124 19.16 5.63 -11.07
CA GLY A 124 20.07 6.42 -10.24
C GLY A 124 21.17 7.01 -11.14
N PRO A 125 21.71 8.21 -10.86
CA PRO A 125 22.76 8.81 -11.68
C PRO A 125 23.87 7.78 -11.93
N PHE A 126 24.24 7.62 -13.20
CA PHE A 126 25.27 6.68 -13.64
C PHE A 126 26.58 6.89 -12.86
N GLY A 127 27.13 5.78 -12.38
CA GLY A 127 28.40 5.70 -11.65
C GLY A 127 28.52 4.50 -10.70
N TYR A 128 27.40 3.89 -10.30
CA TYR A 128 27.40 2.77 -9.36
C TYR A 128 26.52 1.62 -9.87
N PRO A 129 27.09 0.45 -10.24
CA PRO A 129 26.26 -0.73 -10.40
C PRO A 129 25.51 -1.01 -9.09
N PRO A 130 24.30 -1.59 -9.13
CA PRO A 130 23.75 -2.31 -8.00
C PRO A 130 24.83 -3.01 -7.17
N LEU A 131 24.97 -2.68 -5.89
CA LEU A 131 25.94 -3.36 -5.02
C LEU A 131 25.20 -4.28 -4.05
N TRP A 132 25.59 -5.54 -4.01
CA TRP A 132 25.19 -6.51 -3.01
C TRP A 132 26.23 -6.56 -1.89
N TYR A 133 25.80 -6.54 -0.64
CA TYR A 133 26.69 -6.71 0.50
C TYR A 133 26.76 -8.17 0.96
N ASN A 134 27.92 -8.79 0.77
CA ASN A 134 28.18 -10.14 1.24
C ASN A 134 28.60 -10.11 2.73
N GLN A 135 27.71 -10.54 3.62
CA GLN A 135 27.96 -10.62 5.07
C GLN A 135 29.13 -11.54 5.44
N SER A 136 29.33 -12.62 4.68
CA SER A 136 30.39 -13.60 4.97
C SER A 136 31.79 -13.08 4.63
N SER A 137 31.90 -12.19 3.64
CA SER A 137 33.17 -11.56 3.24
C SER A 137 33.29 -10.09 3.67
N ASN A 138 32.26 -9.52 4.30
CA ASN A 138 32.17 -8.10 4.64
C ASN A 138 32.52 -7.17 3.46
N SER A 139 32.07 -7.54 2.25
CA SER A 139 32.46 -6.86 1.02
C SER A 139 31.29 -6.65 0.07
N TYR A 140 31.37 -5.60 -0.75
CA TYR A 140 30.39 -5.33 -1.80
C TYR A 140 30.73 -6.10 -3.07
N VAL A 141 29.72 -6.65 -3.74
CA VAL A 141 29.83 -7.27 -5.07
C VAL A 141 28.82 -6.63 -6.00
N VAL A 142 29.14 -6.56 -7.29
CA VAL A 142 28.22 -6.07 -8.32
C VAL A 142 27.02 -7.03 -8.40
N ALA A 143 25.80 -6.50 -8.39
CA ALA A 143 24.62 -7.33 -8.62
C ALA A 143 24.70 -7.94 -10.03
N PRO A 144 24.27 -9.19 -10.19
CA PRO A 144 24.28 -9.87 -11.45
C PRO A 144 23.30 -9.20 -12.44
N PRO A 145 23.43 -9.49 -13.75
CA PRO A 145 22.58 -8.95 -14.80
C PRO A 145 21.07 -9.12 -14.53
N ARG A 146 20.22 -8.23 -15.07
CA ARG A 146 18.75 -8.22 -14.91
C ARG A 146 18.08 -9.60 -15.06
N VAL A 147 18.57 -10.42 -15.98
CA VAL A 147 18.06 -11.79 -16.25
C VAL A 147 18.30 -12.77 -15.09
N ASP A 148 19.39 -12.56 -14.35
CA ASP A 148 19.74 -13.33 -13.16
C ASP A 148 19.12 -12.68 -11.90
N GLU A 149 18.98 -11.36 -11.89
CA GLU A 149 18.37 -10.57 -10.82
C GLU A 149 16.92 -11.00 -10.56
N GLU A 150 16.08 -11.21 -11.58
CA GLU A 150 14.70 -11.66 -11.35
C GLU A 150 14.62 -13.02 -10.62
N THR A 151 15.54 -13.94 -10.92
CA THR A 151 15.60 -15.26 -10.28
C THR A 151 16.19 -15.17 -8.88
N ILE A 152 17.18 -14.30 -8.69
CA ILE A 152 17.92 -14.16 -7.43
C ILE A 152 17.14 -13.30 -6.42
N VAL A 153 16.52 -12.21 -6.85
CA VAL A 153 15.72 -11.30 -6.01
C VAL A 153 14.47 -11.97 -5.43
N LYS A 154 13.84 -12.86 -6.19
CA LYS A 154 12.74 -13.70 -5.68
C LYS A 154 13.21 -14.73 -4.64
N SER A 155 14.51 -15.03 -4.61
CA SER A 155 15.09 -16.11 -3.80
C SER A 155 15.86 -15.63 -2.57
N TYR A 156 16.27 -14.35 -2.50
CA TYR A 156 17.00 -13.80 -1.37
C TYR A 156 16.08 -12.96 -0.48
N TYR A 157 15.94 -13.37 0.77
CA TYR A 157 15.41 -12.52 1.83
C TYR A 157 16.30 -11.30 1.98
N VAL A 158 15.71 -10.13 1.78
CA VAL A 158 16.30 -8.85 2.13
C VAL A 158 16.51 -8.85 3.65
N ASN A 159 17.78 -8.88 4.10
CA ASN A 159 18.12 -8.88 5.53
C ASN A 159 18.47 -7.46 6.00
N SER A 160 18.94 -7.30 7.24
CA SER A 160 19.29 -6.00 7.85
C SER A 160 20.31 -5.15 7.07
N THR A 161 20.89 -5.68 5.99
CA THR A 161 21.87 -5.02 5.13
C THR A 161 21.36 -4.69 3.73
N TYR A 162 20.15 -5.08 3.37
CA TYR A 162 19.53 -4.73 2.09
C TYR A 162 18.20 -4.02 2.40
N TYR A 163 17.87 -2.94 1.70
CA TYR A 163 16.60 -2.24 1.86
C TYR A 163 16.21 -1.70 0.50
N SER A 164 14.96 -1.79 0.06
CA SER A 164 14.45 -1.14 -1.16
C SER A 164 13.92 0.25 -0.85
N GLN A 165 13.56 1.03 -1.87
CA GLN A 165 12.79 2.26 -1.68
C GLN A 165 11.35 1.93 -1.27
N ASP A 166 10.74 2.80 -0.47
CA ASP A 166 9.30 2.75 -0.24
C ASP A 166 8.56 3.27 -1.48
N ARG A 167 7.47 2.60 -1.84
CA ARG A 167 6.69 2.90 -3.06
C ARG A 167 5.20 2.74 -2.81
N VAL A 168 4.42 3.46 -3.61
CA VAL A 168 2.98 3.23 -3.74
C VAL A 168 2.57 3.39 -5.19
N ALA A 169 1.71 2.50 -5.67
CA ALA A 169 1.19 2.55 -7.02
C ALA A 169 -0.32 2.40 -7.05
N MET A 170 -0.94 3.10 -8.01
CA MET A 170 -2.37 3.05 -8.31
C MET A 170 -2.57 2.62 -9.77
N MET A 171 -3.21 1.47 -9.98
CA MET A 171 -3.59 0.94 -11.29
C MET A 171 -5.01 1.38 -11.65
N TRP A 172 -5.21 1.74 -12.91
CA TRP A 172 -6.49 2.08 -13.52
C TRP A 172 -6.77 1.09 -14.65
N TYR A 173 -7.81 0.28 -14.52
CA TYR A 173 -8.20 -0.64 -15.58
C TYR A 173 -8.74 0.13 -16.79
N LEU A 174 -8.22 -0.18 -17.98
CA LEU A 174 -8.60 0.46 -19.24
C LEU A 174 -9.52 -0.43 -20.09
N GLY A 175 -9.85 -1.63 -19.62
CA GLY A 175 -10.64 -2.60 -20.38
C GLY A 175 -9.78 -3.53 -21.22
N GLY A 176 -10.36 -4.08 -22.29
CA GLY A 176 -9.68 -5.00 -23.22
C GLY A 176 -9.93 -6.49 -22.95
N GLN A 177 -10.65 -6.83 -21.87
CA GLN A 177 -11.32 -8.12 -21.71
C GLN A 177 -12.69 -7.97 -21.06
N SER A 178 -13.51 -9.02 -21.12
CA SER A 178 -14.85 -9.01 -20.51
C SER A 178 -14.74 -9.04 -18.99
N GLY A 179 -15.27 -8.02 -18.33
CA GLY A 179 -15.19 -7.86 -16.88
C GLY A 179 -13.81 -7.39 -16.42
N THR A 180 -13.65 -7.36 -15.10
CA THR A 180 -12.46 -6.83 -14.43
C THR A 180 -11.60 -8.00 -13.94
N PRO A 181 -10.32 -8.08 -14.34
CA PRO A 181 -9.43 -9.18 -13.94
C PRO A 181 -9.26 -9.29 -12.43
N ASN A 182 -8.90 -10.48 -11.93
CA ASN A 182 -8.55 -10.68 -10.51
C ASN A 182 -7.03 -10.73 -10.26
N ASP A 183 -6.22 -10.51 -11.29
CA ASP A 183 -4.76 -10.59 -11.27
C ASP A 183 -4.07 -9.22 -11.38
N CYS A 184 -4.74 -8.18 -10.88
CA CYS A 184 -4.17 -6.83 -10.81
C CYS A 184 -2.90 -6.78 -9.97
N MET A 185 -1.88 -6.08 -10.49
CA MET A 185 -0.60 -5.86 -9.81
C MET A 185 0.16 -7.16 -9.44
N VAL A 186 -0.23 -8.32 -9.98
CA VAL A 186 0.44 -9.59 -9.72
C VAL A 186 1.79 -9.62 -10.45
N VAL A 187 2.70 -10.49 -10.01
CA VAL A 187 3.90 -10.78 -10.80
C VAL A 187 3.48 -11.58 -12.04
N GLY A 188 3.23 -10.89 -13.15
CA GLY A 188 3.04 -11.53 -14.46
C GLY A 188 4.34 -12.13 -15.00
N ALA A 189 4.24 -12.86 -16.11
CA ALA A 189 5.43 -13.36 -16.80
C ALA A 189 6.29 -12.17 -17.28
N SER A 190 7.58 -12.21 -16.94
CA SER A 190 8.67 -11.27 -17.25
C SER A 190 8.75 -9.92 -16.52
N ASN A 191 7.66 -9.27 -16.07
CA ASN A 191 7.77 -8.04 -15.27
C ASN A 191 6.57 -7.87 -14.31
N GLY A 192 6.84 -7.56 -13.03
CA GLY A 192 5.81 -7.49 -11.99
C GLY A 192 4.83 -6.34 -12.20
N GLY A 193 3.56 -6.64 -12.44
CA GLY A 193 2.51 -5.63 -12.72
C GLY A 193 1.58 -5.95 -13.89
N ALA A 194 1.90 -6.95 -14.71
CA ALA A 194 1.07 -7.31 -15.87
C ALA A 194 -0.25 -8.00 -15.52
N LEU A 195 -1.29 -7.71 -16.33
CA LEU A 195 -2.59 -8.37 -16.28
C LEU A 195 -2.55 -9.66 -17.11
N ALA A 196 -2.03 -10.74 -16.52
CA ALA A 196 -1.84 -12.03 -17.19
C ALA A 196 -3.14 -12.62 -17.78
N ALA A 197 -4.30 -12.33 -17.20
CA ALA A 197 -5.61 -12.75 -17.68
C ALA A 197 -6.07 -11.99 -18.94
N GLY A 198 -5.45 -10.86 -19.27
CA GLY A 198 -5.84 -10.03 -20.41
C GLY A 198 -6.20 -8.58 -20.04
N GLY A 199 -6.46 -7.78 -21.07
CA GLY A 199 -6.80 -6.37 -20.92
C GLY A 199 -5.59 -5.45 -20.79
N ALA A 200 -5.86 -4.21 -20.40
CA ALA A 200 -4.88 -3.15 -20.27
C ALA A 200 -5.12 -2.30 -19.02
N ALA A 201 -4.05 -1.71 -18.49
CA ALA A 201 -4.14 -0.78 -17.38
C ALA A 201 -3.10 0.34 -17.48
N ASN A 202 -3.45 1.50 -16.93
CA ASN A 202 -2.54 2.61 -16.66
C ASN A 202 -2.12 2.56 -15.17
N ILE A 203 -0.86 2.81 -14.84
CA ILE A 203 -0.36 2.75 -13.47
C ILE A 203 0.37 4.05 -13.14
N TRP A 204 0.06 4.62 -11.98
CA TRP A 204 0.75 5.76 -11.39
C TRP A 204 1.63 5.24 -10.26
N ASP A 205 2.95 5.32 -10.42
CA ASP A 205 3.91 4.72 -9.48
C ASP A 205 4.81 5.78 -8.82
N PHE A 206 4.56 6.05 -7.54
CA PHE A 206 5.37 6.96 -6.74
C PHE A 206 6.50 6.21 -6.03
N MET A 207 7.71 6.75 -6.10
CA MET A 207 8.90 6.14 -5.54
C MET A 207 9.72 7.15 -4.73
N MET A 208 9.92 6.85 -3.45
CA MET A 208 10.85 7.61 -2.62
C MET A 208 12.26 7.53 -3.20
N GLY A 209 12.91 8.68 -3.33
CA GLY A 209 14.28 8.79 -3.78
C GLY A 209 14.46 8.83 -5.30
N ALA A 210 13.38 8.70 -6.08
CA ALA A 210 13.43 8.78 -7.54
C ALA A 210 12.42 9.79 -8.11
N THR A 211 11.19 9.80 -7.62
CA THR A 211 10.11 10.63 -8.21
C THR A 211 9.61 11.74 -7.28
N TRP A 212 10.15 11.84 -6.07
CA TRP A 212 9.81 12.89 -5.10
C TRP A 212 10.93 13.95 -5.02
N ASN A 213 10.54 15.23 -5.06
CA ASN A 213 11.48 16.34 -4.88
C ASN A 213 11.47 16.84 -3.43
N GLY A 214 12.08 16.04 -2.54
CA GLY A 214 12.13 16.33 -1.11
C GLY A 214 13.49 16.81 -0.61
N THR A 215 13.52 17.22 0.66
CA THR A 215 14.75 17.48 1.42
C THR A 215 15.14 16.29 2.31
N GLN A 216 14.39 15.19 2.26
CA GLN A 216 14.65 13.99 3.02
C GLN A 216 16.05 13.47 2.71
N LEU A 217 16.82 13.11 3.74
CA LEU A 217 18.13 12.50 3.55
C LEU A 217 17.92 11.07 3.09
N VAL A 218 18.51 10.73 1.95
CA VAL A 218 18.50 9.39 1.36
C VAL A 218 19.92 8.84 1.25
N SER A 219 20.06 7.55 1.54
CA SER A 219 21.32 6.81 1.37
C SER A 219 21.31 6.18 -0.02
N PRO A 220 22.17 6.66 -0.94
CA PRO A 220 22.09 6.23 -2.34
C PRO A 220 22.66 4.85 -2.63
N ALA A 221 23.60 4.43 -1.79
CA ALA A 221 24.07 3.06 -1.72
C ALA A 221 24.56 2.81 -0.28
N LEU A 222 24.72 1.54 0.06
CA LEU A 222 25.31 1.14 1.32
C LEU A 222 26.75 1.69 1.42
N GLY A 223 27.07 2.32 2.55
CA GLY A 223 28.38 2.93 2.79
C GLY A 223 28.58 4.32 2.18
N MET A 224 27.62 4.85 1.42
CA MET A 224 27.64 6.25 0.98
C MET A 224 27.01 7.16 2.04
N SER A 225 27.55 8.37 2.16
CA SER A 225 26.95 9.40 3.02
C SER A 225 25.55 9.76 2.52
N PRO A 226 24.55 9.89 3.42
CA PRO A 226 23.23 10.37 3.05
C PRO A 226 23.31 11.76 2.42
N VAL A 227 22.53 11.99 1.36
CA VAL A 227 22.39 13.29 0.70
C VAL A 227 20.91 13.66 0.60
N PRO A 228 20.57 14.95 0.45
CA PRO A 228 19.19 15.35 0.22
C PRO A 228 18.63 14.76 -1.08
N GLU A 229 17.40 14.28 -1.02
CA GLU A 229 16.68 13.65 -2.13
C GLU A 229 16.62 14.49 -3.41
N TYR A 230 16.44 15.81 -3.31
CA TYR A 230 16.46 16.71 -4.48
C TYR A 230 17.73 16.59 -5.34
N THR A 231 18.84 16.11 -4.76
CA THR A 231 20.09 15.85 -5.49
C THR A 231 19.88 14.80 -6.58
N TYR A 232 19.11 13.75 -6.27
CA TYR A 232 18.72 12.71 -7.22
C TYR A 232 17.61 13.18 -8.14
N TYR A 233 16.63 13.90 -7.60
CA TYR A 233 15.53 14.42 -8.39
C TYR A 233 15.98 15.33 -9.54
N ASN A 234 17.00 16.17 -9.31
CA ASN A 234 17.55 17.05 -10.34
C ASN A 234 18.10 16.30 -11.56
N TRP A 235 18.41 15.00 -11.45
CA TRP A 235 18.86 14.19 -12.57
C TRP A 235 17.88 14.21 -13.74
N TRP A 236 16.57 14.18 -13.49
CA TRP A 236 15.51 14.22 -14.51
C TRP A 236 15.61 15.45 -15.42
N ASN A 237 16.09 16.58 -14.88
CA ASN A 237 16.20 17.84 -15.63
C ASN A 237 17.49 17.97 -16.45
N HIS A 238 18.53 17.17 -16.15
CA HIS A 238 19.86 17.34 -16.73
C HIS A 238 20.25 16.26 -17.75
N ASN A 239 19.42 15.24 -17.94
CA ASN A 239 19.80 14.05 -18.71
C ASN A 239 18.82 13.79 -19.87
N VAL A 240 18.56 14.80 -20.69
CA VAL A 240 17.68 14.71 -21.89
C VAL A 240 18.13 13.61 -22.86
N SER A 241 19.44 13.39 -23.02
CA SER A 241 19.98 12.29 -23.84
C SER A 241 19.63 10.90 -23.29
N PHE A 242 19.32 10.82 -22.00
CA PHE A 242 19.02 9.59 -21.30
C PHE A 242 17.53 9.40 -21.05
N THR A 243 16.74 10.45 -20.82
CA THR A 243 15.28 10.37 -20.75
C THR A 243 14.66 10.30 -22.15
N GLY A 244 15.40 10.68 -23.20
CA GLY A 244 14.92 10.74 -24.57
C GLY A 244 13.95 11.89 -24.83
N VAL A 245 13.69 12.70 -23.80
CA VAL A 245 12.66 13.74 -23.80
C VAL A 245 13.15 15.01 -23.10
N ASN A 246 12.83 16.16 -23.67
CA ASN A 246 13.18 17.48 -23.14
C ASN A 246 12.03 18.05 -22.28
N TYR A 247 11.52 17.26 -21.34
CA TYR A 247 10.54 17.71 -20.37
C TYR A 247 11.22 18.08 -19.06
N GLN A 248 10.75 19.17 -18.46
CA GLN A 248 11.19 19.56 -17.12
C GLN A 248 10.36 18.82 -16.08
N ALA A 249 11.04 18.11 -15.16
CA ALA A 249 10.39 17.45 -14.04
C ALA A 249 9.73 18.49 -13.11
N PRO A 250 8.53 18.20 -12.58
CA PRO A 250 7.76 19.15 -11.77
C PRO A 250 8.47 19.52 -10.46
N PRO A 251 8.18 20.68 -9.84
CA PRO A 251 8.91 21.14 -8.67
C PRO A 251 8.63 20.36 -7.38
N THR A 252 7.57 19.55 -7.29
CA THR A 252 7.22 18.78 -6.08
C THR A 252 7.55 17.29 -6.19
N GLY A 253 7.43 16.73 -7.39
CA GLY A 253 7.51 15.31 -7.65
C GLY A 253 6.41 14.85 -8.60
N PHE A 254 6.45 13.59 -8.98
CA PHE A 254 5.51 12.94 -9.88
C PHE A 254 5.34 11.47 -9.54
N ALA A 255 4.34 10.84 -10.14
CA ALA A 255 4.24 9.39 -10.22
C ALA A 255 4.64 8.96 -11.64
N LEU A 256 5.47 7.93 -11.76
CA LEU A 256 5.82 7.37 -13.05
C LEU A 256 4.57 6.85 -13.74
N ASN A 257 4.38 7.28 -14.98
CA ASN A 257 3.25 6.91 -15.81
C ASN A 257 3.61 5.65 -16.60
N LEU A 258 2.96 4.55 -16.24
CA LEU A 258 3.21 3.24 -16.83
C LEU A 258 1.95 2.70 -17.50
N TYR A 259 2.16 1.85 -18.48
CA TYR A 259 1.12 1.11 -19.17
C TYR A 259 1.41 -0.38 -19.08
N THR A 260 0.37 -1.19 -18.91
CA THR A 260 0.52 -2.64 -18.93
C THR A 260 -0.61 -3.33 -19.67
N ASN A 261 -0.31 -4.51 -20.19
CA ASN A 261 -1.26 -5.42 -20.79
C ASN A 261 -0.85 -6.87 -20.47
N ALA A 262 -1.48 -7.84 -21.15
CA ALA A 262 -1.17 -9.26 -21.00
C ALA A 262 0.28 -9.66 -21.30
N SER A 263 0.99 -8.84 -22.09
CA SER A 263 2.32 -9.16 -22.57
C SER A 263 3.43 -8.55 -21.71
N ASN A 264 3.28 -7.31 -21.26
CA ASN A 264 4.34 -6.64 -20.50
C ASN A 264 3.87 -5.41 -19.72
N LEU A 265 4.81 -4.84 -18.97
CA LEU A 265 4.78 -3.49 -18.40
C LEU A 265 5.66 -2.57 -19.26
N TYR A 266 5.22 -1.32 -19.42
CA TYR A 266 5.77 -0.34 -20.35
C TYR A 266 5.80 1.04 -19.69
N GLU A 267 6.70 1.89 -20.16
CA GLU A 267 6.66 3.33 -19.86
C GLU A 267 5.76 4.06 -20.83
N VAL A 268 5.25 5.22 -20.41
CA VAL A 268 4.46 6.12 -21.25
C VAL A 268 5.16 7.47 -21.33
N GLY A 269 5.75 7.77 -22.49
CA GLY A 269 6.32 9.08 -22.78
C GLY A 269 7.78 9.26 -22.39
N LEU A 270 8.47 8.20 -21.96
CA LEU A 270 9.89 8.23 -21.62
C LEU A 270 10.71 7.61 -22.76
N GLY A 271 11.34 8.44 -23.58
CA GLY A 271 11.84 8.08 -24.90
C GLY A 271 12.99 7.09 -25.02
N THR A 272 13.48 6.54 -23.92
CA THR A 272 14.62 5.60 -23.90
C THR A 272 14.30 4.25 -23.29
N GLY A 273 13.10 4.10 -22.72
CA GLY A 273 12.74 2.91 -21.97
C GLY A 273 13.62 2.71 -20.74
N LEU A 274 13.65 3.72 -19.86
CA LEU A 274 14.53 3.79 -18.69
C LEU A 274 14.39 2.55 -17.80
N PHE A 275 13.16 2.14 -17.58
CA PHE A 275 12.75 1.07 -16.69
C PHE A 275 12.07 -0.07 -17.48
N TYR A 276 11.22 0.32 -18.44
CA TYR A 276 10.51 -0.59 -19.34
C TYR A 276 10.53 -0.04 -20.76
N THR A 277 10.28 -0.89 -21.75
CA THR A 277 10.10 -0.40 -23.13
C THR A 277 9.01 0.67 -23.15
N ASP A 278 9.31 1.81 -23.77
CA ASP A 278 8.35 2.90 -23.92
C ASP A 278 7.38 2.61 -25.04
N VAL A 279 6.09 2.85 -24.81
CA VAL A 279 5.05 2.61 -25.81
C VAL A 279 4.72 3.85 -26.65
N ASP A 280 5.11 5.05 -26.20
CA ASP A 280 4.75 6.28 -26.92
C ASP A 280 5.69 7.47 -26.67
N THR A 281 6.92 7.34 -27.14
CA THR A 281 7.96 8.35 -27.00
C THR A 281 7.56 9.70 -27.60
N ASN A 282 7.73 10.79 -26.83
CA ASN A 282 7.55 12.19 -27.27
C ASN A 282 6.13 12.62 -27.68
N HIS A 283 5.12 11.76 -27.53
CA HIS A 283 3.73 12.16 -27.77
C HIS A 283 2.95 12.43 -26.47
N THR A 284 3.45 11.95 -25.33
CA THR A 284 2.88 12.19 -23.99
C THR A 284 3.87 12.91 -23.09
N ASN A 285 3.34 13.69 -22.13
CA ASN A 285 4.15 14.22 -21.05
C ASN A 285 4.33 13.12 -19.98
N PRO A 286 5.55 12.62 -19.73
CA PRO A 286 5.78 11.56 -18.74
C PRO A 286 5.60 12.03 -17.28
N PHE A 287 5.39 13.33 -17.07
CA PHE A 287 5.19 13.96 -15.77
C PHE A 287 3.78 14.54 -15.59
N ASP A 288 2.77 13.89 -16.17
CA ASP A 288 1.36 14.34 -16.14
C ASP A 288 0.65 14.05 -14.79
N VAL A 289 1.15 13.07 -14.03
CA VAL A 289 0.72 12.78 -12.66
C VAL A 289 1.68 13.45 -11.68
N LEU A 290 1.28 14.61 -11.16
CA LEU A 290 2.05 15.33 -10.14
C LEU A 290 1.92 14.61 -8.80
N ALA A 291 2.97 14.68 -7.98
CA ALA A 291 2.96 14.09 -6.65
C ALA A 291 3.65 14.97 -5.61
N GLY A 292 3.21 14.80 -4.37
CA GLY A 292 3.83 15.30 -3.16
C GLY A 292 3.74 14.24 -2.07
N ALA A 293 4.72 14.17 -1.18
CA ALA A 293 4.73 13.19 -0.10
C ALA A 293 5.35 13.75 1.18
N TYR A 294 5.08 13.06 2.29
CA TYR A 294 5.90 13.10 3.49
C TYR A 294 5.78 11.77 4.24
N ASN A 295 6.71 11.53 5.15
CA ASN A 295 6.61 10.41 6.07
C ASN A 295 6.89 10.83 7.52
N THR A 296 6.40 10.03 8.43
CA THR A 296 6.79 10.02 9.84
C THR A 296 7.43 8.67 10.15
N SER A 297 7.84 8.44 11.39
CA SER A 297 8.36 7.13 11.82
C SER A 297 7.38 5.96 11.61
N HIS A 298 6.07 6.21 11.45
CA HIS A 298 5.06 5.15 11.39
C HIS A 298 4.08 5.26 10.23
N THR A 299 4.14 6.31 9.41
CA THR A 299 3.13 6.58 8.40
C THR A 299 3.73 7.27 7.19
N TRP A 300 3.29 6.85 6.00
CA TRP A 300 3.47 7.59 4.76
C TRP A 300 2.19 8.32 4.37
N VAL A 301 2.34 9.48 3.77
CA VAL A 301 1.27 10.20 3.09
C VAL A 301 1.76 10.63 1.72
N VAL A 302 0.98 10.32 0.68
CA VAL A 302 1.24 10.70 -0.71
C VAL A 302 -0.02 11.31 -1.29
N GLU A 303 0.11 12.50 -1.89
CA GLU A 303 -0.96 13.14 -2.65
C GLU A 303 -0.56 13.15 -4.13
N MET A 304 -1.40 12.56 -4.98
CA MET A 304 -1.25 12.55 -6.43
C MET A 304 -2.30 13.45 -7.06
N ALA A 305 -1.92 14.22 -8.08
CA ALA A 305 -2.81 15.10 -8.82
C ALA A 305 -2.61 14.91 -10.33
N ARG A 306 -3.70 14.67 -11.07
CA ARG A 306 -3.66 14.52 -12.52
C ARG A 306 -4.83 15.24 -13.17
N GLN A 307 -4.61 15.83 -14.34
CA GLN A 307 -5.62 16.62 -15.04
C GLN A 307 -6.82 15.74 -15.45
N MET A 308 -8.03 16.27 -15.31
CA MET A 308 -9.25 15.64 -15.79
C MET A 308 -9.28 15.54 -17.32
N GLY A 309 -10.00 14.55 -17.84
CA GLY A 309 -10.18 14.30 -19.26
C GLY A 309 -9.07 13.45 -19.88
N TYR A 310 -8.97 13.55 -21.21
CA TYR A 310 -7.90 12.96 -21.98
C TYR A 310 -6.61 13.78 -21.80
N VAL A 311 -5.50 13.09 -21.59
CA VAL A 311 -4.18 13.70 -21.75
C VAL A 311 -3.85 13.73 -23.25
N PRO A 312 -3.52 14.91 -23.81
CA PRO A 312 -3.13 15.00 -25.21
C PRO A 312 -1.99 14.04 -25.55
N GLY A 313 -2.19 13.26 -26.61
CA GLY A 313 -1.21 12.27 -27.10
C GLY A 313 -1.18 10.95 -26.34
N ALA A 314 -1.90 10.79 -25.22
CA ALA A 314 -1.87 9.56 -24.42
C ALA A 314 -2.61 8.36 -25.03
N GLY A 315 -3.47 8.61 -26.02
CA GLY A 315 -4.19 7.58 -26.75
C GLY A 315 -4.88 6.57 -25.82
N GLN A 316 -4.50 5.29 -25.95
CA GLN A 316 -5.05 4.17 -25.19
C GLN A 316 -4.22 3.79 -23.95
N TYR A 317 -3.15 4.53 -23.64
CA TYR A 317 -2.18 4.15 -22.62
C TYR A 317 -2.52 4.74 -21.24
N GLU A 318 -3.38 5.75 -21.20
CA GLU A 318 -3.81 6.42 -19.97
C GLU A 318 -5.32 6.42 -19.79
N VAL A 319 -5.74 6.56 -18.53
CA VAL A 319 -7.14 6.72 -18.18
C VAL A 319 -7.70 8.07 -18.66
N ASN A 320 -8.89 8.07 -19.25
CA ASN A 320 -9.66 9.29 -19.50
C ASN A 320 -10.59 9.57 -18.31
N LEU A 321 -10.24 10.57 -17.49
CA LEU A 321 -10.95 10.90 -16.25
C LEU A 321 -12.15 11.81 -16.51
N THR A 322 -13.37 11.30 -16.34
CA THR A 322 -14.61 11.99 -16.68
C THR A 322 -15.54 12.05 -15.45
N PRO A 323 -16.05 13.23 -15.06
CA PRO A 323 -17.04 13.34 -13.99
C PRO A 323 -18.27 12.47 -14.25
N GLY A 324 -18.80 11.86 -13.20
CA GLY A 324 -19.92 10.92 -13.24
C GLY A 324 -19.55 9.49 -13.65
N SER A 325 -18.29 9.23 -14.01
CA SER A 325 -17.84 7.89 -14.41
C SER A 325 -17.37 7.06 -13.22
N THR A 326 -17.43 5.73 -13.38
CA THR A 326 -16.87 4.75 -12.44
C THR A 326 -15.71 4.03 -13.12
N TYR A 327 -14.61 3.85 -12.38
CA TYR A 327 -13.39 3.19 -12.81
C TYR A 327 -13.08 2.05 -11.86
N ASP A 328 -12.42 1.01 -12.36
CA ASP A 328 -11.83 -0.01 -11.50
C ASP A 328 -10.37 0.34 -11.25
N VAL A 329 -10.02 0.48 -9.97
CA VAL A 329 -8.66 0.83 -9.53
C VAL A 329 -8.10 -0.20 -8.57
N ALA A 330 -6.80 -0.43 -8.60
CA ALA A 330 -6.11 -1.32 -7.65
C ALA A 330 -4.85 -0.64 -7.11
N PHE A 331 -4.37 -1.10 -5.97
CA PHE A 331 -3.24 -0.48 -5.26
C PHE A 331 -2.13 -1.48 -5.00
N ALA A 332 -0.90 -0.98 -5.00
CA ALA A 332 0.26 -1.71 -4.53
C ALA A 332 1.09 -0.83 -3.58
N VAL A 333 1.63 -1.42 -2.51
CA VAL A 333 2.51 -0.76 -1.55
C VAL A 333 3.75 -1.62 -1.34
N TRP A 334 4.88 -0.95 -1.21
CA TRP A 334 6.17 -1.54 -0.89
C TRP A 334 6.76 -0.86 0.35
N GLN A 335 6.96 -1.63 1.42
CA GLN A 335 7.82 -1.28 2.54
C GLN A 335 9.23 -1.80 2.25
N GLY A 336 10.04 -0.96 1.62
CA GLY A 336 11.37 -1.32 1.20
C GLY A 336 12.31 -1.63 2.38
N TYR A 337 12.04 -1.07 3.56
CA TYR A 337 12.78 -1.41 4.78
C TYR A 337 12.60 -2.89 5.18
N LEU A 338 11.50 -3.52 4.75
CA LEU A 338 11.16 -4.91 5.05
C LEU A 338 11.43 -5.83 3.86
N GLY A 339 12.04 -5.30 2.80
CA GLY A 339 12.42 -6.08 1.62
C GLY A 339 11.42 -6.15 0.49
N GLU A 340 10.30 -5.43 0.59
CA GLU A 340 9.36 -5.34 -0.52
C GLU A 340 9.98 -4.54 -1.68
N ASN A 341 9.98 -5.12 -2.89
CA ASN A 341 10.52 -4.55 -4.13
C ASN A 341 9.54 -4.80 -5.29
N ALA A 342 9.78 -4.34 -6.53
CA ALA A 342 8.75 -4.39 -7.58
C ALA A 342 8.13 -5.79 -7.86
N PHE A 343 8.76 -6.89 -7.46
CA PHE A 343 8.20 -8.25 -7.50
C PHE A 343 7.51 -8.68 -6.19
N ILE A 344 7.93 -8.17 -5.03
CA ILE A 344 7.48 -8.60 -3.70
C ILE A 344 6.77 -7.42 -3.02
N LYS A 345 5.44 -7.51 -2.84
CA LYS A 345 4.62 -6.36 -2.46
C LYS A 345 3.29 -6.71 -1.83
N SER A 346 2.67 -5.69 -1.26
CA SER A 346 1.29 -5.71 -0.78
C SER A 346 0.37 -5.19 -1.88
N ILE A 347 -0.67 -5.93 -2.29
CA ILE A 347 -1.59 -5.56 -3.40
C ILE A 347 -3.07 -5.65 -2.99
N SER A 348 -3.93 -4.84 -3.60
CA SER A 348 -5.38 -4.97 -3.49
C SER A 348 -5.97 -5.75 -4.67
N THR A 349 -7.23 -6.18 -4.56
CA THR A 349 -8.07 -6.44 -5.74
C THR A 349 -8.50 -5.11 -6.37
N PHE A 350 -9.08 -5.16 -7.58
CA PHE A 350 -9.78 -4.00 -8.13
C PHE A 350 -10.97 -3.59 -7.24
N VAL A 351 -11.14 -2.28 -7.10
CA VAL A 351 -12.21 -1.63 -6.35
C VAL A 351 -12.78 -0.47 -7.18
N PRO A 352 -14.09 -0.19 -7.09
CA PRO A 352 -14.68 0.89 -7.85
C PRO A 352 -14.27 2.27 -7.29
N LEU A 353 -13.85 3.18 -8.15
CA LEU A 353 -13.67 4.60 -7.90
C LEU A 353 -14.68 5.40 -8.74
N VAL A 354 -15.53 6.16 -8.06
CA VAL A 354 -16.54 7.02 -8.69
C VAL A 354 -16.10 8.46 -8.66
N ILE A 355 -16.03 9.13 -9.81
CA ILE A 355 -15.82 10.59 -9.86
C ILE A 355 -17.18 11.26 -9.70
N SER A 356 -17.53 11.65 -8.48
CA SER A 356 -18.88 12.12 -8.14
C SER A 356 -19.07 13.61 -8.46
N ASN A 357 -20.23 13.97 -9.02
CA ASN A 357 -20.62 15.38 -9.18
C ASN A 357 -21.03 16.05 -7.86
N SER A 358 -21.15 15.28 -6.78
CA SER A 358 -21.56 15.77 -5.46
C SER A 358 -20.37 16.27 -4.65
N SER A 359 -20.59 17.32 -3.87
CA SER A 359 -19.66 17.74 -2.83
C SER A 359 -19.68 16.81 -1.63
N PRO A 360 -18.61 16.77 -0.80
CA PRO A 360 -18.61 15.95 0.41
C PRO A 360 -19.75 16.42 1.33
N THR A 361 -20.62 15.49 1.74
CA THR A 361 -21.60 15.78 2.79
C THR A 361 -20.90 15.66 4.14
N THR A 362 -20.94 16.72 4.94
CA THR A 362 -20.29 16.88 6.26
C THR A 362 -20.74 15.91 7.36
N THR A 363 -21.41 14.82 7.04
CA THR A 363 -21.76 13.79 8.01
C THR A 363 -20.57 12.86 8.23
N THR A 364 -19.57 13.33 8.96
CA THR A 364 -18.77 12.46 9.82
C THR A 364 -19.71 11.86 10.87
N SER A 365 -20.47 10.82 10.49
CA SER A 365 -20.88 9.87 11.51
C SER A 365 -19.58 9.22 11.97
N PRO A 366 -19.19 9.29 13.25
CA PRO A 366 -18.18 8.36 13.72
C PRO A 366 -18.71 6.99 13.31
N VAL A 367 -17.88 6.19 12.65
CA VAL A 367 -18.10 4.75 12.63
C VAL A 367 -17.90 4.33 14.09
N THR A 368 -18.91 4.53 14.93
CA THR A 368 -19.05 3.76 16.14
C THR A 368 -19.18 2.35 15.63
N SER A 369 -18.10 1.59 15.79
CA SER A 369 -18.18 0.14 15.82
C SER A 369 -19.34 -0.17 16.77
N THR A 370 -20.49 -0.54 16.20
CA THR A 370 -21.60 -1.07 16.98
C THR A 370 -21.06 -2.38 17.51
N VAL A 371 -20.55 -2.33 18.74
CA VAL A 371 -20.31 -3.53 19.52
C VAL A 371 -21.63 -4.29 19.44
N ASN A 372 -21.60 -5.48 18.86
CA ASN A 372 -22.78 -6.32 18.79
C ASN A 372 -23.14 -6.68 20.23
N MET A 373 -23.99 -5.86 20.85
CA MET A 373 -24.37 -6.00 22.26
C MET A 373 -24.97 -7.38 22.52
N THR A 374 -25.57 -8.01 21.51
CA THR A 374 -26.06 -9.39 21.60
C THR A 374 -24.92 -10.38 21.87
N LEU A 375 -23.74 -10.21 21.25
CA LEU A 375 -22.58 -11.08 21.51
C LEU A 375 -22.03 -10.87 22.93
N VAL A 376 -21.91 -9.61 23.36
CA VAL A 376 -21.48 -9.24 24.72
C VAL A 376 -22.45 -9.78 25.78
N TYR A 377 -23.76 -9.65 25.55
CA TYR A 377 -24.77 -10.20 26.44
C TYR A 377 -24.71 -11.72 26.49
N THR A 378 -24.42 -12.40 25.38
CA THR A 378 -24.35 -13.87 25.34
C THR A 378 -23.16 -14.38 26.15
N GLU A 379 -21.98 -13.75 26.01
CA GLU A 379 -20.78 -14.13 26.75
C GLU A 379 -20.88 -13.83 28.25
N VAL A 380 -21.37 -12.65 28.62
CA VAL A 380 -21.61 -12.28 30.02
C VAL A 380 -22.65 -13.22 30.66
N SER A 381 -23.72 -13.57 29.93
CA SER A 381 -24.74 -14.50 30.42
C SER A 381 -24.17 -15.90 30.66
N ALA A 382 -23.33 -16.41 29.75
CA ALA A 382 -22.68 -17.71 29.91
C ALA A 382 -21.77 -17.76 31.14
N ILE A 383 -20.98 -16.70 31.38
CA ILE A 383 -20.12 -16.59 32.57
C ILE A 383 -20.96 -16.59 33.85
N VAL A 384 -22.04 -15.79 33.90
CA VAL A 384 -22.92 -15.72 35.07
C VAL A 384 -23.58 -17.06 35.35
N ILE A 385 -24.07 -17.77 34.33
CA ILE A 385 -24.67 -19.11 34.48
C ILE A 385 -23.65 -20.10 35.05
N MET A 386 -22.41 -20.10 34.55
CA MET A 386 -21.36 -20.99 35.05
C MET A 386 -20.99 -20.70 36.50
N VAL A 387 -20.91 -19.43 36.90
CA VAL A 387 -20.64 -19.05 38.30
C VAL A 387 -21.79 -19.49 39.21
N VAL A 388 -23.04 -19.24 38.82
CA VAL A 388 -24.22 -19.65 39.61
C VAL A 388 -24.29 -21.17 39.75
N ALA A 389 -24.06 -21.91 38.66
CA ALA A 389 -24.03 -23.38 38.71
C ALA A 389 -22.92 -23.90 39.65
N ALA A 390 -21.74 -23.30 39.63
CA ALA A 390 -20.64 -23.67 40.53
C ALA A 390 -20.98 -23.37 42.01
N VAL A 391 -21.66 -22.26 42.31
CA VAL A 391 -22.13 -21.93 43.65
C VAL A 391 -23.20 -22.91 44.13
N ILE A 392 -24.19 -23.23 43.29
CA ILE A 392 -25.24 -24.21 43.61
C ILE A 392 -24.62 -25.57 43.89
N LEU A 393 -23.70 -26.02 43.03
CA LEU A 393 -23.01 -27.30 43.19
C LEU A 393 -22.20 -27.33 44.50
N TYR A 394 -21.52 -26.24 44.85
CA TYR A 394 -20.79 -26.11 46.12
C TYR A 394 -21.70 -26.27 47.33
N PHE A 395 -22.89 -25.65 47.33
CA PHE A 395 -23.81 -25.75 48.46
C PHE A 395 -24.53 -27.11 48.52
N ALA A 396 -24.85 -27.71 47.36
CA ALA A 396 -25.42 -29.05 47.29
C ALA A 396 -24.45 -30.10 47.84
N LEU A 397 -23.16 -30.02 47.48
CA LEU A 397 -22.10 -30.92 47.95
C LEU A 397 -21.62 -30.64 49.39
N ARG A 398 -22.02 -29.52 50.00
CA ARG A 398 -21.71 -29.19 51.40
C ARG A 398 -22.76 -29.72 52.38
N LYS A 399 -23.99 -29.97 51.90
CA LYS A 399 -25.12 -30.47 52.71
C LYS A 399 -25.25 -31.99 52.72
N GLY A 400 -24.68 -32.70 51.75
CA GLY A 400 -24.42 -34.15 51.82
C GLY A 400 -23.05 -34.42 52.43
#